data_AF-A0A7V9Q4M5-F1
#
_entry.id   AF-A0A7V9Q4M5-F1
#
_cell.length_a   1.000
_cell.length_b   1.000
_cell.length_c   1.000
_cell.angle_alpha   90.00
_cell.angle_beta   90.00
_cell.angle_gamma   90.00
#
_symmetry.space_group_name_H-M   'P 1'
#
loop_
_entity.id
_entity.type
_entity.pdbx_description
1 polymer ?
#
loop_
_entity_poly.entity_id
_entity_poly.type
_entity_poly.pdbx_seq_one_letter_code
_entity_poly.pdbx_strand_id
1 'polypeptide(L)' 'MLLVAAIIRVYALELRPLHHDEGVNGFFLTRLFREGKYEYDPANYHGPTLYYLALPP' A
#
# COMPACT_ATOMS: atom_id res chain seq x y z
N MET A 1 -19.80 10.86 13.91
CA MET A 1 -18.58 11.56 13.44
C MET A 1 -17.59 10.62 12.74
N LEU A 2 -17.26 9.45 13.29
CA LEU A 2 -16.27 8.52 12.69
C LEU A 2 -16.63 8.08 11.25
N LEU A 3 -17.90 7.76 10.99
CA LEU A 3 -18.37 7.40 9.64
C LEU A 3 -18.15 8.52 8.62
N VAL A 4 -18.51 9.75 8.99
CA VAL A 4 -18.32 10.94 8.13
C VAL A 4 -16.83 11.17 7.85
N ALA A 5 -15.98 11.05 8.87
CA ALA A 5 -14.52 11.16 8.71
C ALA A 5 -13.94 10.06 7.80
N ALA A 6 -14.44 8.83 7.91
CA ALA A 6 -14.04 7.73 7.03
C ALA A 6 -14.44 8.01 5.57
N ILE A 7 -15.69 8.43 5.34
CA ILE A 7 -16.20 8.77 4.00
C ILE A 7 -15.32 9.84 3.35
N ILE A 8 -15.03 10.94 4.05
CA ILE A 8 -14.21 12.03 3.51
C ILE A 8 -12.81 11.54 3.12
N ARG A 9 -12.22 10.59 3.86
CA ARG A 9 -10.88 10.06 3.56
C ARG A 9 -10.83 9.13 2.35
N VAL A 10 -11.91 8.42 2.03
CA VAL A 10 -11.89 7.37 0.98
C VAL A 10 -12.67 7.73 -0.28
N TYR A 11 -13.55 8.73 -0.24
CA TYR A 11 -14.51 9.04 -1.32
C TYR A 11 -13.85 9.33 -2.68
N ALA A 12 -12.66 9.94 -2.71
CA ALA A 12 -12.00 10.36 -3.94
C ALA A 12 -10.48 10.16 -3.89
N LEU A 13 -10.03 8.95 -3.53
CA LEU A 13 -8.60 8.61 -3.46
C LEU A 13 -7.87 8.78 -4.80
N GLU A 14 -8.56 8.54 -5.92
CA GLU A 14 -8.01 8.61 -7.28
C GLU A 14 -7.87 10.04 -7.83
N LEU A 15 -8.34 11.05 -7.10
CA LEU A 15 -8.33 12.44 -7.57
C LEU A 15 -6.91 12.99 -7.78
N ARG A 16 -5.92 12.41 -7.08
CA ARG A 16 -4.51 12.79 -7.21
C ARG A 16 -3.69 11.63 -7.79
N PRO A 17 -2.64 11.92 -8.57
CA PRO A 17 -1.64 10.92 -8.93
C PRO A 17 -1.03 10.27 -7.69
N LEU A 18 -0.56 9.03 -7.84
CA LEU A 18 0.17 8.34 -6.79
C LEU A 18 1.39 9.14 -6.37
N HIS A 19 1.55 9.33 -5.07
CA HIS A 19 2.79 9.80 -4.50
C HIS A 19 3.90 8.77 -4.73
N HIS A 20 5.17 9.21 -4.65
CA HIS A 20 6.33 8.34 -4.84
C HIS A 20 6.23 7.06 -3.98
N ASP A 21 5.97 7.23 -2.69
CA ASP A 21 5.89 6.09 -1.76
C ASP A 21 4.64 5.23 -1.98
N GLU A 22 3.53 5.81 -2.46
CA GLU A 22 2.34 5.05 -2.84
C GLU A 22 2.65 4.13 -4.04
N GLY A 23 3.42 4.63 -5.01
CA GLY A 23 3.91 3.85 -6.15
C GLY A 23 4.88 2.73 -5.74
N VAL A 24 5.86 3.04 -4.88
CA VAL A 24 6.81 2.05 -4.35
C VAL A 24 6.08 0.94 -3.59
N ASN A 25 5.17 1.31 -2.68
CA ASN A 25 4.40 0.33 -1.91
C ASN A 25 3.49 -0.52 -2.82
N GLY A 26 2.84 0.11 -3.80
CA GLY A 26 2.01 -0.57 -4.80
C GLY A 26 2.81 -1.58 -5.63
N PHE A 27 4.05 -1.25 -6.00
CA PHE A 27 4.94 -2.18 -6.70
C PHE A 27 5.26 -3.42 -5.86
N PHE A 28 5.66 -3.24 -4.60
CA PHE A 28 5.96 -4.37 -3.71
C PHE A 28 4.73 -5.24 -3.44
N LEU A 29 3.58 -4.63 -3.16
CA LEU A 29 2.33 -5.37 -2.93
C LEU A 29 1.93 -6.15 -4.19
N THR A 30 2.02 -5.54 -5.37
CA THR A 30 1.66 -6.19 -6.64
C THR A 30 2.58 -7.37 -6.94
N ARG A 31 3.88 -7.24 -6.68
CA ARG A 31 4.84 -8.36 -6.81
C ARG A 31 4.58 -9.46 -5.80
N LEU A 32 4.32 -9.12 -4.53
CA LEU A 32 3.95 -10.10 -3.52
C LEU A 32 2.67 -10.85 -3.93
N PHE A 33 1.65 -10.15 -4.42
CA PHE A 33 0.39 -10.74 -4.88
C PHE A 33 0.57 -11.66 -6.10
N ARG A 34 1.38 -11.25 -7.10
CA ARG A 34 1.54 -12.00 -8.34
C ARG A 34 2.57 -13.13 -8.26
N GLU A 35 3.65 -12.91 -7.53
CA GLU A 35 4.83 -13.80 -7.50
C GLU A 35 4.98 -14.53 -6.17
N GLY A 36 4.27 -14.12 -5.11
CA GLY A 36 4.47 -14.64 -3.75
C GLY A 36 5.80 -14.21 -3.13
N LYS A 37 6.44 -13.15 -3.66
CA LYS A 37 7.79 -12.74 -3.26
C LYS A 37 7.83 -11.32 -2.73
N TYR A 38 8.41 -11.17 -1.55
CA TYR A 38 8.84 -9.89 -0.98
C TYR A 38 10.28 -10.04 -0.46
N GLU A 39 11.19 -9.23 -0.98
CA GLU A 39 12.60 -9.23 -0.57
C GLU A 39 12.84 -8.01 0.33
N TYR A 40 13.26 -8.28 1.57
CA TYR A 40 13.46 -7.23 2.55
C TYR A 40 14.86 -6.62 2.41
N ASP A 41 14.91 -5.30 2.22
CA ASP A 41 16.13 -4.52 2.24
C ASP A 41 16.02 -3.39 3.29
N PRO A 42 16.63 -3.55 4.47
CA PRO A 42 16.57 -2.56 5.55
C PRO A 42 17.33 -1.26 5.25
N ALA A 43 18.20 -1.24 4.22
CA ALA A 43 18.95 -0.03 3.88
C ALA A 43 18.06 0.99 3.16
N ASN A 44 17.02 0.53 2.45
CA ASN A 44 16.19 1.37 1.59
C ASN A 44 14.69 1.30 1.89
N TYR A 45 14.18 0.25 2.54
CA TYR A 45 12.73 0.03 2.69
C TYR A 45 12.31 -0.46 4.08
N HIS A 46 11.04 -0.21 4.40
CA HIS A 46 10.40 -0.70 5.61
C HIS A 46 10.13 -2.20 5.56
N GLY A 47 10.02 -2.81 6.75
CA GLY A 47 9.73 -4.23 6.91
C GLY A 47 8.41 -4.68 6.27
N PRO A 48 8.22 -6.00 6.15
CA PRO A 48 7.20 -6.59 5.28
C PRO A 48 5.76 -6.44 5.78
N THR A 49 5.56 -6.03 7.04
CA THR A 49 4.28 -6.05 7.75
C THR A 49 3.16 -5.34 6.98
N LEU A 50 3.45 -4.18 6.40
CA LEU A 50 2.47 -3.42 5.63
C LEU A 50 1.94 -4.22 4.44
N TYR A 51 2.82 -4.90 3.70
CA TYR A 51 2.45 -5.59 2.47
C TYR A 51 1.64 -6.87 2.75
N TYR A 52 1.99 -7.62 3.80
CA TYR A 52 1.21 -8.79 4.21
C TYR A 52 -0.15 -8.41 4.80
N LEU A 53 -0.26 -7.27 5.50
CA LEU A 53 -1.54 -6.78 6.00
C LEU A 53 -2.46 -6.31 4.85
N ALA A 54 -1.87 -5.74 3.79
CA ALA A 54 -2.59 -5.25 2.62
C ALA A 54 -2.85 -6.32 1.55
N LEU A 55 -2.34 -7.55 1.73
CA LEU A 55 -2.49 -8.63 0.77
C LEU A 55 -3.94 -9.16 0.76
N PRO A 56 -4.65 -9.10 -0.37
CA PRO A 56 -5.97 -9.72 -0.49
C PRO A 56 -5.91 -11.24 -0.30
N PRO A 57 -7.00 -11.87 0.19
CA PRO A 57 -7.09 -13.32 0.30
C PRO A 57 -7.03 -14.03 -1.06
#